data_AF-A0A9Q1CQV1-F1
#
_entry.id   AF-A0A9Q1CQV1-F1
#
_cell.length_a   1.000
_cell.length_b   1.000
_cell.length_c   1.000
_cell.angle_alpha   90.00
_cell.angle_beta   90.00
_cell.angle_gamma   90.00
#
_symmetry.space_group_name_H-M   'P 1'
#
loop_
_entity.id
_entity.type
_entity.pdbx_description
1 polymer ?
#
loop_
_entity_poly.entity_id
_entity_poly.type
_entity_poly.pdbx_seq_one_letter_code
_entity_poly.pdbx_strand_id
1 'polypeptide(L)'
;MSRRVTEQAPFLHVLTRGTTQQRSALLRRLHNDLVICLCECALNILKGHVKLTPSEKLNLQRHRAKLRKLVDRKVPLSQKRSVQAKRRRALC
;
A
#
# COMPACT_ATOMS: atom_id res chain seq x y z
N MET A 1 -1.72 14.27 9.03
CA MET A 1 -1.60 13.57 7.74
C MET A 1 -0.58 14.29 6.89
N SER A 2 0.32 13.59 6.20
CA SER A 2 1.32 14.22 5.33
C SER A 2 0.65 14.82 4.10
N ARG A 3 1.13 15.98 3.63
CA ARG A 3 0.64 16.69 2.42
C ARG A 3 0.56 15.79 1.17
N ARG A 4 1.43 14.78 1.10
CA ARG A 4 1.47 13.76 0.04
C ARG A 4 0.22 12.87 0.04
N VAL A 5 -0.31 12.52 1.20
CA VAL A 5 -1.52 11.68 1.31
C VAL A 5 -2.75 12.45 0.81
N THR A 6 -2.82 13.75 1.07
CA THR A 6 -3.91 14.61 0.56
C THR A 6 -3.79 14.83 -0.95
N GLU A 7 -2.59 15.04 -1.49
CA GLU A 7 -2.35 15.19 -2.93
C GLU A 7 -2.62 13.89 -3.71
N GLN A 8 -2.36 12.74 -3.08
CA GLN A 8 -2.55 11.42 -3.70
C GLN A 8 -3.92 10.78 -3.39
N ALA A 9 -4.80 11.50 -2.67
CA ALA A 9 -6.15 11.04 -2.32
C ALA A 9 -6.98 10.47 -3.50
N PRO A 10 -7.02 11.09 -4.71
CA PRO A 10 -7.78 10.51 -5.82
C PRO A 10 -7.26 9.13 -6.25
N PHE A 11 -5.94 8.92 -6.22
CA PHE A 11 -5.34 7.62 -6.53
C PHE A 11 -5.63 6.57 -5.45
N LEU A 12 -5.63 6.97 -4.18
CA LEU A 12 -6.04 6.10 -3.06
C LEU A 12 -7.52 5.69 -3.17
N HIS A 13 -8.38 6.60 -3.64
CA HIS A 13 -9.79 6.29 -3.88
C HIS A 13 -9.96 5.23 -4.98
N VAL A 14 -9.20 5.32 -6.08
CA VAL A 14 -9.19 4.29 -7.14
C VAL A 14 -8.62 2.97 -6.62
N LEU A 15 -7.62 2.99 -5.74
CA LEU A 15 -7.08 1.78 -5.13
C LEU A 15 -8.09 1.07 -4.23
N THR A 16 -8.93 1.81 -3.50
CA THR A 16 -9.93 1.24 -2.60
C THR A 16 -11.20 0.81 -3.33
N ARG A 17 -11.75 1.65 -4.21
CA ARG A 17 -13.04 1.41 -4.89
C ARG A 17 -12.94 0.89 -6.32
N GLY A 18 -11.79 1.01 -6.96
CA GLY A 18 -11.62 0.66 -8.37
C GLY A 18 -11.63 -0.85 -8.63
N THR A 19 -11.82 -1.22 -9.90
CA THR A 19 -11.79 -2.61 -10.36
C THR A 19 -10.38 -3.18 -10.29
N THR A 20 -10.25 -4.51 -10.30
CA THR A 20 -8.93 -5.18 -10.30
C THR A 20 -8.04 -4.72 -11.46
N GLN A 21 -8.63 -4.46 -12.63
CA GLN A 21 -7.93 -3.91 -13.78
C GLN A 21 -7.40 -2.50 -13.49
N GLN A 22 -8.25 -1.60 -12.99
CA GLN A 22 -7.86 -0.23 -12.63
C GLN A 22 -6.77 -0.21 -11.56
N ARG A 23 -6.91 -1.02 -10.51
CA ARG A 23 -5.88 -1.17 -9.48
C ARG A 23 -4.56 -1.66 -10.07
N SER A 24 -4.59 -2.67 -10.94
CA SER A 24 -3.38 -3.20 -11.56
C SER A 24 -2.71 -2.21 -12.52
N ALA A 25 -3.48 -1.46 -13.30
CA ALA A 25 -2.97 -0.44 -14.22
C ALA A 25 -2.33 0.71 -13.45
N LEU A 26 -2.98 1.15 -12.38
CA LEU A 26 -2.48 2.17 -11.47
C LEU A 26 -1.19 1.68 -10.80
N LEU A 27 -1.16 0.45 -10.29
CA LEU A 27 0.05 -0.18 -9.71
C LEU A 27 1.22 -0.33 -10.69
N ARG A 28 0.96 -0.55 -11.98
CA ARG A 28 2.00 -0.62 -13.02
C ARG A 28 2.59 0.74 -13.34
N ARG A 29 1.78 1.81 -13.32
CA ARG A 29 2.19 3.19 -13.60
C ARG A 29 2.40 4.02 -12.33
N LEU A 30 2.70 3.37 -11.20
CA LEU A 30 2.78 4.07 -9.92
C LEU A 30 3.88 5.14 -9.96
N HIS A 31 3.52 6.40 -9.71
CA HIS A 31 4.49 7.48 -9.51
C HIS A 31 5.28 7.21 -8.22
N ASN A 32 6.54 7.64 -8.17
CA ASN A 32 7.38 7.43 -6.98
C ASN A 32 6.74 8.02 -5.71
N ASP A 33 6.04 9.14 -5.83
CA ASP A 33 5.34 9.79 -4.70
C ASP A 33 4.18 8.95 -4.16
N LEU A 34 3.45 8.26 -5.04
CA LEU A 34 2.38 7.36 -4.62
C LEU A 34 2.95 6.12 -3.91
N VAL A 35 4.12 5.62 -4.35
CA VAL A 35 4.81 4.52 -3.65
C VAL A 35 5.20 4.96 -2.24
N ILE A 36 5.79 6.16 -2.12
CA ILE A 36 6.21 6.73 -0.83
C ILE A 36 5.00 6.94 0.07
N CYS A 37 3.90 7.49 -0.45
CA CYS A 37 2.65 7.66 0.26
C CYS A 37 2.13 6.33 0.83
N LEU A 38 2.15 5.24 0.04
CA LEU A 38 1.74 3.92 0.52
C LEU A 38 2.68 3.38 1.61
N CYS A 39 3.98 3.66 1.52
CA CYS A 39 4.95 3.29 2.55
C CYS A 39 4.72 4.09 3.86
N GLU A 40 4.38 5.38 3.77
CA GLU A 40 4.02 6.21 4.93
C GLU A 40 2.74 5.70 5.60
N CYS A 41 1.71 5.35 4.82
CA CYS A 41 0.49 4.72 5.34
C CYS A 41 0.81 3.41 6.07
N ALA A 42 1.63 2.53 5.45
CA ALA A 42 2.05 1.29 6.07
C ALA A 42 2.87 1.51 7.36
N LEU A 43 3.73 2.52 7.40
CA LEU A 43 4.51 2.89 8.58
C LEU A 43 3.61 3.37 9.72
N ASN A 44 2.62 4.22 9.42
CA ASN A 44 1.66 4.72 10.41
C ASN A 44 0.78 3.59 10.98
N ILE A 45 0.43 2.61 10.15
CA ILE A 45 -0.25 1.38 10.58
C ILE A 45 0.65 0.57 11.53
N LEU A 46 1.92 0.34 11.16
CA LEU A 46 2.87 -0.42 11.99
C LEU A 46 3.18 0.27 13.32
N LYS A 47 3.20 1.61 13.34
CA LYS A 47 3.36 2.42 14.55
C LYS A 47 2.10 2.50 15.42
N GLY A 48 0.96 1.97 14.95
CA GLY A 48 -0.30 2.02 15.68
C GLY A 48 -0.97 3.40 15.72
N HIS A 49 -0.53 4.33 14.87
CA HIS A 49 -1.16 5.67 14.76
C HIS A 49 -2.54 5.61 14.10
N VAL A 50 -2.81 4.54 13.34
CA VAL A 50 -4.11 4.28 12.73
C VAL A 50 -4.88 3.31 13.61
N LYS A 51 -6.05 3.74 14.10
CA LYS A 51 -7.00 2.86 14.79
C LYS A 51 -7.56 1.88 13.77
N LEU A 52 -7.19 0.61 13.90
CA LEU A 52 -7.69 -0.48 13.07
C LEU A 52 -8.62 -1.35 13.90
N THR A 53 -9.67 -1.85 13.27
CA THR A 53 -10.52 -2.89 13.87
C THR A 53 -9.72 -4.19 14.04
N PRO A 54 -10.12 -5.08 14.98
CA PRO A 54 -9.43 -6.36 15.19
C PRO A 54 -9.34 -7.20 13.91
N SER A 55 -10.41 -7.21 13.10
CA SER A 55 -10.49 -7.92 11.82
C SER A 55 -9.51 -7.36 10.77
N GLU A 56 -9.41 -6.04 10.65
CA GLU A 56 -8.45 -5.39 9.76
C GLU A 56 -7.00 -5.65 10.20
N LYS A 57 -6.75 -5.59 11.51
CA LYS A 57 -5.44 -5.89 12.09
C LYS A 57 -5.02 -7.34 11.81
N LEU A 58 -5.95 -8.30 11.93
CA LEU A 58 -5.69 -9.71 11.61
C LEU A 58 -5.32 -9.89 10.12
N ASN A 59 -6.07 -9.26 9.22
CA ASN A 59 -5.80 -9.30 7.78
C ASN A 59 -4.43 -8.67 7.43
N LEU A 60 -4.08 -7.56 8.07
CA LEU A 60 -2.78 -6.90 7.89
C LEU A 60 -1.63 -7.70 8.51
N GLN A 61 -1.87 -8.42 9.61
CA GLN A 61 -0.85 -9.29 10.22
C GLN A 61 -0.37 -10.38 9.27
N ARG A 62 -1.27 -10.96 8.46
CA ARG A 62 -0.91 -11.94 7.40
C ARG A 62 0.08 -11.36 6.37
N HIS A 63 0.15 -10.03 6.26
CA HIS A 63 1.04 -9.32 5.35
C HIS A 63 2.16 -8.55 6.08
N ARG A 64 2.36 -8.77 7.38
CA ARG A 64 3.34 -8.03 8.20
C ARG A 64 4.76 -8.05 7.64
N ALA A 65 5.20 -9.17 7.07
CA ALA A 65 6.52 -9.27 6.43
C ALA A 65 6.63 -8.36 5.18
N LYS A 66 5.57 -8.30 4.36
CA LYS A 66 5.49 -7.41 3.18
C LYS A 66 5.43 -5.95 3.61
N LEU A 67 4.65 -5.64 4.64
CA LEU A 67 4.54 -4.28 5.20
C LEU A 67 5.88 -3.79 5.73
N ARG A 68 6.62 -4.63 6.48
CA ARG A 68 7.98 -4.29 6.93
C ARG A 68 8.94 -4.05 5.76
N LYS A 69 8.89 -4.89 4.72
CA LYS A 69 9.70 -4.70 3.49
C LYS A 69 9.36 -3.40 2.74
N LEU A 70 8.08 -3.00 2.72
CA LEU A 70 7.66 -1.74 2.10
C LEU A 70 8.15 -0.51 2.89
N VAL A 71 8.15 -0.62 4.21
CA VAL A 71 8.56 0.47 5.11
C VAL A 71 10.09 0.58 5.25
N ASP A 72 10.82 -0.51 4.96
CA ASP A 72 12.28 -0.52 5.02
C ASP A 72 12.90 0.50 4.06
N ARG A 73 13.64 1.46 4.62
CA ARG A 73 14.32 2.52 3.86
C ARG A 73 15.50 1.99 3.04
N LYS A 74 16.05 0.82 3.40
CA LYS A 74 17.15 0.17 2.68
C LYS A 74 16.69 -0.49 1.37
N VAL A 75 15.39 -0.73 1.22
CA VAL A 75 14.83 -1.33 0.01
C VAL A 75 14.62 -0.24 -1.05
N PRO A 76 15.25 -0.33 -2.24
CA PRO A 76 15.05 0.65 -3.29
C PRO A 76 13.61 0.61 -3.82
N LEU A 77 13.12 1.76 -4.31
CA LEU A 77 11.75 1.93 -4.80
C LEU A 77 11.38 0.92 -5.90
N SER A 78 12.34 0.52 -6.73
CA SER A 78 12.19 -0.51 -7.76
C SER A 78 11.77 -1.87 -7.18
N GLN A 79 12.37 -2.29 -6.06
CA GLN A 79 12.01 -3.53 -5.37
C GLN A 79 10.67 -3.41 -4.64
N LYS A 80 10.33 -2.23 -4.10
CA LYS A 80 9.02 -1.99 -3.45
C LYS A 80 7.84 -2.11 -4.43
N ARG A 81 8.01 -1.66 -5.68
CA ARG A 81 7.01 -1.85 -6.75
C ARG A 81 6.72 -3.34 -7.01
N SER A 82 7.75 -4.19 -6.99
CA SER A 82 7.59 -5.63 -7.21
C SER A 82 6.78 -6.33 -6.11
N VAL A 83 6.84 -5.82 -4.87
CA VAL A 83 6.07 -6.36 -3.73
C VAL A 83 4.58 -6.05 -3.86
N GLN A 84 4.22 -4.94 -4.51
CA GLN A 84 2.84 -4.52 -4.75
C GLN A 84 2.21 -5.22 -5.96
N ALA A 85 3.00 -5.59 -6.97
CA ALA A 85 2.51 -6.24 -8.20
C ALA A 85 2.12 -7.72 -8.04
N LYS A 86 2.55 -8.39 -6.96
CA LYS A 86 2.25 -9.82 -6.72
C LYS A 86 0.94 -9.99 -5.95
N ARG A 87 -0.19 -9.71 -6.59
CA ARG A 87 -1.47 -10.34 -6.21
C ARG A 87 -1.67 -11.53 -7.14
N ARG A 88 -1.22 -12.72 -6.69
CA ARG A 88 -1.77 -13.96 -7.23
C ARG A 88 -3.27 -13.95 -6.94
N ARG A 89 -4.03 -14.33 -7.97
CA ARG A 89 -5.47 -14.59 -7.97
C ARG A 89 -5.92 -15.21 -6.64
N ALA A 90 -6.96 -14.66 -6.07
CA ALA A 90 -7.90 -15.39 -5.24
C ALA A 90 -9.26 -14.78 -5.51
N LEU A 91 -10.03 -15.49 -6.32
CA LEU A 91 -11.49 -15.61 -6.29
C LEU A 91 -11.85 -16.51 -7.49
N CYS A 92 -11.95 -17.80 -7.18
CA CYS A 92 -13.02 -18.62 -7.73
C CYS A 92 -14.36 -17.97 -7.40
#